data_AF-A0A2I0PFX0-F1
#
_entry.id   AF-A0A2I0PFX0-F1
#
_cell.length_a   1.000
_cell.length_b   1.000
_cell.length_c   1.000
_cell.angle_alpha   90.00
_cell.angle_beta   90.00
_cell.angle_gamma   90.00
#
_symmetry.space_group_name_H-M   'P 1'
#
loop_
_entity.id
_entity.type
_entity.pdbx_description
1 polymer ?
#
loop_
_entity_poly.entity_id
_entity_poly.type
_entity_poly.pdbx_seq_one_letter_code
_entity_poly.pdbx_strand_id
1 'polypeptide(L)'
;MIPWLNSNFRHFKPTAAIAINATRHMNKIERKKLFSPDIEPMRTAEGRWFEAIVYEMFLEISKKSDTIRYLALKGADAPDRRENVRLGQNGLFYSKYGDITIRGNGQDLAEFDMLLMDSQNHVAFAEVVTSPSDLKEFEIEIAYKKKLLGYLYGQKITPFLLVSSFDLSNYSVVKRLAKDKTNAIIHTSSCEEIKGIVKHYRPRIIYNLPKDHPKLAKATDFPMKYPFEYKRYHDELRNRIFNEIAKKPGHIHPEITGVTGQLVKKVLYGGLFPPAIESVCDKYGLSVRGKKVAYEDFFRLYSKAIIATDLPGYELIIYLRSKQKKEYHKMIQTKDGHFRFERPTPPRVGFFLWLESIQPTLGARATLGVLDAFSIAPEHS
;
A
#
# COMPACT_ATOMS: atom_id res chain seq x y z
N MET A 1 15.16 -13.40 15.98
CA MET A 1 15.44 -12.39 14.94
C MET A 1 15.67 -10.96 15.48
N ILE A 2 14.69 -10.28 16.09
CA ILE A 2 14.82 -8.87 16.53
C ILE A 2 16.05 -8.57 17.43
N PRO A 3 16.34 -9.35 18.49
CA PRO A 3 17.54 -9.12 19.30
C PRO A 3 18.84 -9.19 18.48
N TRP A 4 18.93 -10.17 17.59
CA TRP A 4 20.09 -10.33 16.71
C TRP A 4 20.24 -9.14 15.75
N LEU A 5 19.14 -8.65 15.16
CA LEU A 5 19.16 -7.47 14.29
C LEU A 5 19.65 -6.23 15.05
N ASN A 6 19.12 -5.98 16.25
CA ASN A 6 19.53 -4.84 17.07
C ASN A 6 21.04 -4.88 17.41
N SER A 7 21.59 -6.05 17.72
CA SER A 7 23.03 -6.20 18.00
C SER A 7 23.91 -6.02 16.77
N ASN A 8 23.47 -6.52 15.60
CA ASN A 8 24.32 -6.57 14.40
C ASN A 8 24.19 -5.31 13.52
N PHE A 9 23.04 -4.63 13.51
CA PHE A 9 22.84 -3.43 12.70
C PHE A 9 23.31 -2.14 13.36
N ARG A 10 23.47 -2.09 14.69
CA ARG A 10 23.92 -0.89 15.42
C ARG A 10 25.22 -0.29 14.88
N HIS A 11 26.08 -1.12 14.28
CA HIS A 11 27.37 -0.73 13.73
C HIS A 11 27.50 -0.99 12.22
N PHE A 12 26.44 -1.46 11.56
CA PHE A 12 26.49 -1.79 10.14
C PHE A 12 26.16 -0.56 9.30
N LYS A 13 27.20 0.14 8.83
CA LYS A 13 27.08 1.31 7.96
C LYS A 13 27.25 0.93 6.48
N PRO A 14 26.54 1.60 5.56
CA PRO A 14 26.69 1.35 4.12
C PRO A 14 28.11 1.70 3.67
N THR A 15 28.73 0.79 2.91
CA THR A 15 30.04 1.01 2.28
C THR A 15 29.88 1.60 0.89
N ALA A 16 30.97 2.13 0.32
CA ALA A 16 30.99 2.57 -1.08
C ALA A 16 30.52 1.47 -2.04
N ALA A 17 30.94 0.23 -1.82
CA ALA A 17 30.56 -0.92 -2.64
C ALA A 17 29.06 -1.22 -2.57
N ILE A 18 28.47 -1.23 -1.36
CA ILE A 18 27.02 -1.39 -1.18
C ILE A 18 26.26 -0.27 -1.90
N ALA A 19 26.68 0.98 -1.70
CA ALA A 19 26.02 2.13 -2.28
C ALA A 19 26.11 2.18 -3.82
N ILE A 20 27.24 1.78 -4.40
CA ILE A 20 27.40 1.64 -5.85
C ILE A 20 26.55 0.48 -6.37
N ASN A 21 26.56 -0.69 -5.72
CA ASN A 21 25.76 -1.83 -6.13
C ASN A 21 24.26 -1.52 -6.12
N ALA A 22 23.78 -0.78 -5.12
CA ALA A 22 22.39 -0.37 -5.00
C ALA A 22 21.86 0.40 -6.24
N THR A 23 22.74 1.08 -6.99
CA THR A 23 22.34 1.82 -8.21
C THR A 23 21.83 0.92 -9.35
N ARG A 24 22.09 -0.39 -9.29
CA ARG A 24 21.56 -1.36 -10.26
C ARG A 24 20.04 -1.54 -10.17
N HIS A 25 19.45 -1.28 -8.99
CA HIS A 25 18.00 -1.38 -8.78
C HIS A 25 17.24 -0.17 -9.31
N MET A 26 17.95 0.91 -9.65
CA MET A 26 17.35 2.13 -10.20
C MET A 26 17.25 2.03 -11.72
N ASN A 27 16.31 2.74 -12.32
CA ASN A 27 16.29 2.93 -13.77
C ASN A 27 17.26 4.05 -14.22
N LYS A 28 17.50 4.16 -15.53
CA LYS A 28 18.43 5.16 -16.10
C LYS A 28 18.07 6.60 -15.72
N ILE A 29 16.78 6.92 -15.61
CA ILE A 29 16.29 8.27 -15.30
C ILE A 29 16.54 8.58 -13.82
N GLU A 30 16.19 7.67 -12.92
CA GLU A 30 16.41 7.80 -11.48
C GLU A 30 17.89 7.99 -11.16
N ARG A 31 18.78 7.20 -11.78
CA ARG A 31 20.24 7.35 -11.59
C ARG A 31 20.74 8.74 -11.99
N LYS A 32 20.23 9.29 -13.09
CA LYS A 32 20.58 10.65 -13.53
C LYS A 32 20.09 11.69 -12.51
N LYS A 33 18.92 11.47 -11.93
CA LYS A 33 18.30 12.36 -10.94
C LYS A 33 18.95 12.32 -9.56
N LEU A 34 19.57 11.21 -9.18
CA LEU A 34 20.19 11.03 -7.86
C LEU A 34 21.21 12.12 -7.46
N PHE A 35 21.90 12.69 -8.46
CA PHE A 35 22.85 13.79 -8.26
C PHE A 35 22.40 15.09 -8.96
N SER A 36 21.10 15.21 -9.23
CA SER A 36 20.52 16.39 -9.84
C SER A 36 20.62 17.60 -8.89
N PRO A 37 20.89 18.81 -9.40
CA PRO A 37 20.77 20.02 -8.59
C PRO A 37 19.32 20.36 -8.24
N ASP A 38 18.34 19.86 -9.03
CA ASP A 38 16.92 20.00 -8.74
C ASP A 38 16.50 19.06 -7.60
N ILE A 39 16.01 19.65 -6.51
CA ILE A 39 15.78 18.99 -5.21
C ILE A 39 14.65 17.97 -5.29
N GLU A 40 13.54 18.30 -5.94
CA GLU A 40 12.35 17.44 -5.98
C GLU A 40 12.62 16.09 -6.67
N PRO A 41 13.09 16.04 -7.93
CA PRO A 41 13.43 14.78 -8.58
C PRO A 41 14.62 14.07 -7.93
N MET A 42 15.55 14.81 -7.31
CA MET A 42 16.65 14.21 -6.56
C MET A 42 16.13 13.44 -5.34
N ARG A 43 15.25 14.04 -4.53
CA ARG A 43 14.67 13.38 -3.33
C ARG A 43 13.91 12.11 -3.67
N THR A 44 13.13 12.09 -4.76
CA THR A 44 12.46 10.87 -5.21
C THR A 44 13.45 9.76 -5.59
N ALA A 45 14.52 10.11 -6.32
CA ALA A 45 15.55 9.14 -6.69
C ALA A 45 16.36 8.67 -5.47
N GLU A 46 16.56 9.55 -4.50
CA GLU A 46 17.25 9.27 -3.24
C GLU A 46 16.49 8.26 -2.38
N GLY A 47 15.17 8.42 -2.22
CA GLY A 47 14.34 7.44 -1.51
C GLY A 47 14.50 6.02 -2.08
N ARG A 48 14.32 5.89 -3.40
CA ARG A 48 14.48 4.61 -4.12
C ARG A 48 15.89 4.03 -4.00
N TRP A 49 16.91 4.88 -4.08
CA TRP A 49 18.30 4.44 -3.91
C TRP A 49 18.59 3.98 -2.48
N PHE A 50 18.05 4.67 -1.48
CA PHE A 50 18.24 4.33 -0.08
C PHE A 50 17.54 3.02 0.28
N GLU A 51 16.31 2.77 -0.22
CA GLU A 51 15.68 1.44 -0.14
C GLU A 51 16.60 0.33 -0.69
N ALA A 52 17.21 0.58 -1.87
CA ALA A 52 18.13 -0.38 -2.49
C ALA A 52 19.44 -0.56 -1.70
N ILE A 53 19.95 0.50 -1.07
CA ILE A 53 21.10 0.42 -0.15
C ILE A 53 20.75 -0.47 1.03
N VAL A 54 19.59 -0.25 1.66
CA VAL A 54 19.15 -1.06 2.79
C VAL A 54 18.99 -2.52 2.37
N TYR A 55 18.40 -2.78 1.21
CA TYR A 55 18.31 -4.14 0.66
C TYR A 55 19.69 -4.81 0.48
N GLU A 56 20.65 -4.12 -0.14
CA GLU A 56 22.02 -4.64 -0.29
C GLU A 56 22.73 -4.81 1.07
N MET A 57 22.46 -3.94 2.05
CA MET A 57 22.96 -4.10 3.41
C MET A 57 22.44 -5.40 4.06
N PHE A 58 21.15 -5.68 3.90
CA PHE A 58 20.53 -6.91 4.41
C PHE A 58 21.04 -8.16 3.69
N LEU A 59 21.34 -8.07 2.39
CA LEU A 59 22.03 -9.14 1.68
C LEU A 59 23.39 -9.45 2.29
N GLU A 60 24.24 -8.44 2.47
CA GLU A 60 25.58 -8.64 3.03
C GLU A 60 25.55 -9.15 4.47
N ILE A 61 24.64 -8.65 5.31
CA ILE A 61 24.56 -9.12 6.70
C ILE A 61 24.00 -10.55 6.80
N SER A 62 23.11 -10.95 5.88
CA SER A 62 22.51 -12.28 5.89
C SER A 62 23.55 -13.40 5.67
N LYS A 63 24.69 -13.09 5.05
CA LYS A 63 25.82 -14.04 4.90
C LYS A 63 26.48 -14.41 6.23
N LYS A 64 26.35 -13.57 7.26
CA LYS A 64 27.02 -13.75 8.55
C LYS A 64 26.27 -14.64 9.52
N SER A 65 25.00 -14.96 9.25
CA SER A 65 24.15 -15.74 10.15
C SER A 65 22.94 -16.32 9.44
N ASP A 66 22.49 -17.49 9.86
CA ASP A 66 21.23 -18.10 9.41
C ASP A 66 19.99 -17.55 10.10
N THR A 67 20.13 -16.51 10.92
CA THR A 67 18.98 -15.77 11.47
C THR A 67 18.07 -15.26 10.36
N ILE A 68 18.64 -14.78 9.25
CA ILE A 68 17.91 -14.53 8.01
C ILE A 68 18.14 -15.76 7.13
N ARG A 69 17.08 -16.54 6.91
CA ARG A 69 17.10 -17.70 6.01
C ARG A 69 16.94 -17.24 4.58
N TYR A 70 15.92 -16.41 4.32
CA TYR A 70 15.66 -15.85 3.00
C TYR A 70 15.38 -14.34 3.07
N LEU A 71 15.86 -13.64 2.05
CA LEU A 71 15.44 -12.29 1.70
C LEU A 71 14.65 -12.37 0.40
N ALA A 72 13.47 -11.76 0.37
CA ALA A 72 12.69 -11.69 -0.84
C ALA A 72 13.44 -10.85 -1.89
N LEU A 73 13.46 -11.31 -3.14
CA LEU A 73 14.02 -10.54 -4.26
C LEU A 73 13.39 -9.14 -4.31
N LYS A 74 14.16 -8.10 -4.67
CA LYS A 74 13.65 -6.73 -4.89
C LYS A 74 14.38 -6.03 -6.04
N GLY A 75 13.71 -5.06 -6.67
CA GLY A 75 14.32 -4.21 -7.69
C GLY A 75 14.82 -5.03 -8.87
N ALA A 76 16.08 -4.85 -9.25
CA ALA A 76 16.73 -5.60 -10.32
C ALA A 76 16.90 -7.11 -10.05
N ASP A 77 16.70 -7.60 -8.83
CA ASP A 77 16.69 -9.05 -8.55
C ASP A 77 15.30 -9.67 -8.72
N ALA A 78 14.24 -8.87 -8.78
CA ALA A 78 12.89 -9.40 -8.91
C ALA A 78 12.68 -10.08 -10.28
N PRO A 79 11.78 -11.07 -10.38
CA PRO A 79 11.52 -11.76 -11.64
C PRO A 79 11.07 -10.79 -12.75
N ASP A 80 11.67 -10.90 -13.94
CA ASP A 80 11.34 -10.05 -15.11
C ASP A 80 9.90 -10.24 -15.63
N ARG A 81 9.27 -11.36 -15.29
CA ARG A 81 7.94 -11.71 -15.82
C ARG A 81 6.86 -10.90 -15.12
N ARG A 82 6.23 -10.01 -15.90
CA ARG A 82 4.99 -9.36 -15.48
C ARG A 82 3.89 -10.39 -15.38
N GLU A 83 3.30 -10.53 -14.20
CA GLU A 83 2.04 -11.23 -14.09
C GLU A 83 0.94 -10.43 -14.76
N ASN A 84 0.17 -11.10 -15.62
CA ASN A 84 -0.98 -10.49 -16.25
C ASN A 84 -2.02 -10.17 -15.18
N VAL A 85 -2.55 -8.95 -15.24
CA VAL A 85 -3.59 -8.48 -14.33
C VAL A 85 -4.89 -9.25 -14.61
N ARG A 86 -5.48 -9.83 -13.57
CA ARG A 86 -6.69 -10.66 -13.65
C ARG A 86 -7.61 -10.38 -12.46
N LEU A 87 -8.91 -10.55 -12.66
CA LEU A 87 -9.88 -10.56 -11.58
C LEU A 87 -9.58 -11.75 -10.64
N GLY A 88 -9.80 -11.60 -9.33
CA GLY A 88 -9.56 -12.69 -8.37
C GLY A 88 -8.11 -12.83 -7.91
N GLN A 89 -7.19 -11.95 -8.33
CA GLN A 89 -5.78 -12.03 -7.92
C GLN A 89 -5.61 -11.84 -6.42
N ASN A 90 -5.16 -12.88 -5.74
CA ASN A 90 -4.83 -12.90 -4.32
C ASN A 90 -3.38 -13.37 -4.13
N GLY A 91 -2.66 -12.77 -3.19
CA GLY A 91 -1.33 -13.22 -2.77
C GLY A 91 -0.24 -12.16 -2.93
N LEU A 92 1.00 -12.60 -2.99
CA LEU A 92 2.18 -11.75 -3.21
C LEU A 92 2.46 -11.59 -4.69
N PHE A 93 2.85 -10.39 -5.09
CA PHE A 93 3.15 -10.02 -6.46
C PHE A 93 4.36 -9.11 -6.51
N TYR A 94 5.04 -9.15 -7.66
CA TYR A 94 6.09 -8.19 -7.99
C TYR A 94 5.55 -7.08 -8.90
N SER A 95 5.89 -5.84 -8.56
CA SER A 95 5.69 -4.70 -9.45
C SER A 95 6.65 -4.79 -10.64
N LYS A 96 6.41 -3.98 -11.69
CA LYS A 96 7.36 -3.85 -12.81
C LYS A 96 8.76 -3.43 -12.35
N TYR A 97 8.84 -2.69 -11.25
CA TYR A 97 10.09 -2.18 -10.69
C TYR A 97 10.64 -3.09 -9.58
N GLY A 98 10.03 -4.26 -9.38
CA GLY A 98 10.47 -5.22 -8.37
C GLY A 98 10.05 -4.87 -6.94
N ASP A 99 9.02 -4.02 -6.77
CA ASP A 99 8.41 -3.80 -5.46
C ASP A 99 7.54 -5.00 -5.08
N ILE A 100 7.45 -5.29 -3.78
CA ILE A 100 6.71 -6.44 -3.27
C ILE A 100 5.34 -5.95 -2.80
N THR A 101 4.27 -6.50 -3.36
CA THR A 101 2.90 -6.09 -3.02
C THR A 101 2.04 -7.31 -2.67
N ILE A 102 1.20 -7.19 -1.65
CA ILE A 102 0.10 -8.13 -1.41
C ILE A 102 -1.17 -7.57 -2.05
N ARG A 103 -1.82 -8.39 -2.89
CA ARG A 103 -3.11 -8.04 -3.49
C ARG A 103 -4.22 -8.93 -2.98
N GLY A 104 -5.39 -8.35 -2.77
CA GLY A 104 -6.64 -9.03 -2.47
C GLY A 104 -7.68 -8.73 -3.55
N ASN A 105 -8.11 -9.76 -4.28
CA ASN A 105 -9.02 -9.65 -5.42
C ASN A 105 -8.61 -8.55 -6.44
N GLY A 106 -7.31 -8.39 -6.66
CA GLY A 106 -6.72 -7.38 -7.54
C GLY A 106 -6.51 -5.99 -6.91
N GLN A 107 -7.00 -5.74 -5.69
CA GLN A 107 -6.70 -4.53 -4.93
C GLN A 107 -5.32 -4.63 -4.27
N ASP A 108 -4.46 -3.63 -4.45
CA ASP A 108 -3.21 -3.51 -3.69
C ASP A 108 -3.54 -3.21 -2.21
N LEU A 109 -3.14 -4.11 -1.32
CA LEU A 109 -3.44 -4.02 0.12
C LEU A 109 -2.27 -3.44 0.91
N ALA A 110 -1.07 -3.93 0.63
CA ALA A 110 0.16 -3.48 1.25
C ALA A 110 1.31 -3.63 0.27
N GLU A 111 2.21 -2.66 0.26
CA GLU A 111 3.51 -2.72 -0.39
C GLU A 111 4.59 -2.84 0.69
N PHE A 112 5.70 -3.53 0.41
CA PHE A 112 6.76 -3.75 1.38
C PHE A 112 8.10 -3.34 0.78
N ASP A 113 8.87 -2.55 1.53
CA ASP A 113 10.22 -2.20 1.09
C ASP A 113 11.14 -3.41 1.16
N MET A 114 10.98 -4.26 2.17
CA MET A 114 11.63 -5.57 2.22
C MET A 114 10.76 -6.61 2.90
N LEU A 115 10.89 -7.86 2.47
CA LEU A 115 10.30 -9.03 3.11
C LEU A 115 11.40 -10.06 3.35
N LEU A 116 11.45 -10.65 4.54
CA LEU A 116 12.45 -11.63 4.91
C LEU A 116 11.85 -12.75 5.74
N MET A 117 12.51 -13.90 5.74
CA MET A 117 12.12 -15.09 6.47
C MET A 117 13.26 -15.54 7.37
N ASP A 118 12.95 -15.80 8.64
CA ASP A 118 13.92 -16.35 9.58
C ASP A 118 14.09 -17.88 9.45
N SER A 119 15.03 -18.44 10.21
CA SER A 119 15.28 -19.89 10.22
C SER A 119 14.12 -20.71 10.78
N GLN A 120 13.15 -20.09 11.44
CA GLN A 120 11.92 -20.71 11.94
C GLN A 120 10.75 -20.55 10.95
N ASN A 121 10.99 -20.05 9.74
CA ASN A 121 9.99 -19.73 8.72
C ASN A 121 8.99 -18.63 9.13
N HIS A 122 9.35 -17.79 10.09
CA HIS A 122 8.58 -16.58 10.36
C HIS A 122 8.97 -15.47 9.38
N VAL A 123 7.97 -14.84 8.81
CA VAL A 123 8.08 -13.67 7.96
C VAL A 123 8.17 -12.42 8.83
N ALA A 124 9.10 -11.55 8.45
CA ALA A 124 9.19 -10.17 8.91
C ALA A 124 9.29 -9.24 7.69
N PHE A 125 8.97 -7.96 7.92
CA PHE A 125 9.05 -6.94 6.88
C PHE A 125 9.77 -5.70 7.40
N ALA A 126 10.29 -4.92 6.46
CA ALA A 126 10.90 -3.64 6.77
C ALA A 126 10.28 -2.52 5.95
N GLU A 127 10.27 -1.32 6.54
CA GLU A 127 9.94 -0.07 5.87
C GLU A 127 11.13 0.89 6.03
N VAL A 128 11.40 1.62 4.97
CA VAL A 128 12.53 2.51 4.83
C VAL A 128 12.00 3.94 4.76
N VAL A 129 12.48 4.79 5.66
CA VAL A 129 12.03 6.18 5.76
C VAL A 129 13.19 7.12 5.48
N THR A 130 12.99 8.04 4.55
CA THR A 130 13.98 9.06 4.19
C THR A 130 13.54 10.48 4.52
N SER A 131 12.27 10.68 4.85
CA SER A 131 11.72 11.97 5.24
C SER A 131 10.76 11.86 6.43
N PRO A 132 10.71 12.87 7.32
CA PRO A 132 9.70 12.96 8.37
C PRO A 132 8.24 12.93 7.87
N SER A 133 8.00 13.38 6.63
CA SER A 133 6.67 13.34 6.00
C SER A 133 6.07 11.94 5.94
N ASP A 134 6.93 10.94 5.86
CA ASP A 134 6.56 9.53 5.64
C ASP A 134 5.96 8.89 6.91
N LEU A 135 6.02 9.62 8.05
CA LEU A 135 5.53 9.15 9.34
C LEU A 135 4.03 9.43 9.58
N LYS A 136 3.36 10.18 8.69
CA LYS A 136 1.92 10.42 8.78
C LYS A 136 1.17 9.11 8.51
N GLU A 137 0.23 8.74 9.38
CA GLU A 137 -0.55 7.48 9.31
C GLU A 137 0.28 6.18 9.39
N PHE A 138 1.59 6.29 9.57
CA PHE A 138 2.52 5.18 9.54
C PHE A 138 2.19 4.08 10.55
N GLU A 139 1.79 4.45 11.78
CA GLU A 139 1.41 3.48 12.82
C GLU A 139 0.23 2.59 12.40
N ILE A 140 -0.76 3.18 11.73
CA ILE A 140 -1.95 2.46 11.24
C ILE A 140 -1.53 1.51 10.12
N GLU A 141 -0.65 1.96 9.23
CA GLU A 141 -0.11 1.14 8.15
C GLU A 141 0.70 -0.06 8.69
N ILE A 142 1.63 0.16 9.64
CA ILE A 142 2.42 -0.91 10.25
C ILE A 142 1.51 -1.90 10.98
N ALA A 143 0.52 -1.43 11.73
CA ALA A 143 -0.43 -2.30 12.41
C ALA A 143 -1.22 -3.17 11.41
N TYR A 144 -1.65 -2.59 10.28
CA TYR A 144 -2.31 -3.33 9.21
C TYR A 144 -1.38 -4.38 8.57
N LYS A 145 -0.15 -4.00 8.20
CA LYS A 145 0.85 -4.90 7.62
C LYS A 145 1.16 -6.09 8.54
N LYS A 146 1.32 -5.82 9.84
CA LYS A 146 1.52 -6.86 10.86
C LYS A 146 0.35 -7.84 10.93
N LYS A 147 -0.89 -7.35 10.94
CA LYS A 147 -2.10 -8.20 10.95
C LYS A 147 -2.24 -9.02 9.67
N LEU A 148 -1.98 -8.41 8.51
CA LEU A 148 -2.04 -9.06 7.21
C LEU A 148 -1.05 -10.23 7.12
N LEU A 149 0.23 -9.98 7.37
CA LEU A 149 1.25 -11.03 7.36
C LEU A 149 1.03 -12.04 8.49
N GLY A 150 0.61 -11.57 9.66
CA GLY A 150 0.30 -12.42 10.82
C GLY A 150 -0.80 -13.43 10.51
N TYR A 151 -1.85 -13.01 9.80
CA TYR A 151 -2.85 -13.91 9.27
C TYR A 151 -2.26 -14.83 8.21
N LEU A 152 -1.73 -14.30 7.10
CA LEU A 152 -1.31 -15.11 5.95
C LEU A 152 -0.32 -16.23 6.31
N TYR A 153 0.63 -15.95 7.20
CA TYR A 153 1.64 -16.89 7.65
C TYR A 153 1.29 -17.59 8.97
N GLY A 154 0.11 -17.30 9.52
CA GLY A 154 -0.38 -17.81 10.80
C GLY A 154 0.59 -17.59 11.96
N GLN A 155 1.17 -16.39 11.98
CA GLN A 155 2.05 -15.89 13.01
C GLN A 155 1.29 -15.03 14.02
N LYS A 156 1.44 -15.35 15.31
CA LYS A 156 0.91 -14.50 16.39
C LYS A 156 1.62 -13.14 16.46
N ILE A 157 2.90 -13.12 16.09
CA ILE A 157 3.75 -11.95 16.11
C ILE A 157 4.41 -11.83 14.74
N THR A 158 4.23 -10.68 14.10
CA THR A 158 4.92 -10.31 12.86
C THR A 158 5.99 -9.27 13.21
N PRO A 159 7.28 -9.62 13.13
CA PRO A 159 8.35 -8.68 13.38
C PRO A 159 8.40 -7.59 12.30
N PHE A 160 8.72 -6.38 12.73
CA PHE A 160 8.81 -5.21 11.85
C PHE A 160 10.15 -4.49 12.06
N LEU A 161 10.73 -4.00 10.97
CA LEU A 161 11.95 -3.20 11.00
C LEU A 161 11.70 -1.82 10.39
N LEU A 162 11.99 -0.76 11.14
CA LEU A 162 12.05 0.59 10.61
C LEU A 162 13.50 0.96 10.35
N VAL A 163 13.86 1.27 9.10
CA VAL A 163 15.21 1.70 8.74
C VAL A 163 15.18 3.15 8.28
N SER A 164 16.05 4.00 8.84
CA SER A 164 16.03 5.44 8.56
C SER A 164 17.42 6.01 8.25
N SER A 165 17.44 6.97 7.32
CA SER A 165 18.61 7.80 6.99
C SER A 165 18.79 9.03 7.91
N PHE A 166 17.82 9.31 8.78
CA PHE A 166 17.87 10.44 9.72
C PHE A 166 17.43 10.02 11.13
N ASP A 167 17.71 10.86 12.13
CA ASP A 167 17.33 10.58 13.51
C ASP A 167 15.82 10.66 13.71
N LEU A 168 15.25 9.55 14.15
CA LEU A 168 13.82 9.36 14.41
C LEU A 168 13.45 9.51 15.90
N SER A 169 14.44 9.72 16.78
CA SER A 169 14.27 9.66 18.24
C SER A 169 13.21 10.63 18.78
N ASN A 170 13.02 11.78 18.14
CA ASN A 170 12.11 12.82 18.60
C ASN A 170 10.65 12.62 18.16
N TYR A 171 10.36 11.70 17.23
CA TYR A 171 9.01 11.52 16.69
C TYR A 171 8.15 10.65 17.60
N SER A 172 6.99 11.16 17.98
CA SER A 172 6.08 10.48 18.93
C SER A 172 5.63 9.10 18.43
N VAL A 173 5.40 8.95 17.13
CA VAL A 173 5.05 7.68 16.49
C VAL A 173 6.19 6.66 16.62
N VAL A 174 7.44 7.08 16.44
CA VAL A 174 8.60 6.20 16.56
C VAL A 174 8.81 5.80 18.02
N LYS A 175 8.63 6.73 18.97
CA LYS A 175 8.65 6.41 20.41
C LYS A 175 7.62 5.35 20.78
N ARG A 176 6.42 5.36 20.16
CA ARG A 176 5.40 4.31 20.35
C ARG A 176 5.81 2.99 19.71
N LEU A 177 6.28 3.01 18.46
CA LEU A 177 6.77 1.82 17.76
C LEU A 177 7.96 1.17 18.49
N ALA A 178 8.85 1.95 19.09
CA ALA A 178 10.00 1.45 19.84
C ALA A 178 9.63 0.76 21.16
N LYS A 179 8.43 1.02 21.73
CA LYS A 179 7.93 0.30 22.92
C LYS A 179 7.52 -1.13 22.60
N ASP A 180 7.14 -1.41 21.36
CA ASP A 180 6.80 -2.74 20.90
C ASP A 180 8.09 -3.53 20.65
N LYS A 181 8.37 -4.51 21.52
CA LYS A 181 9.58 -5.37 21.47
C LYS A 181 9.66 -6.25 20.22
N THR A 182 8.61 -6.30 19.41
CA THR A 182 8.57 -7.01 18.13
C THR A 182 9.08 -6.13 16.98
N ASN A 183 9.42 -4.87 17.28
CA ASN A 183 10.01 -3.92 16.33
C ASN A 183 11.52 -3.77 16.54
N ALA A 184 12.23 -3.58 15.43
CA ALA A 184 13.62 -3.08 15.42
C ALA A 184 13.63 -1.70 14.75
N ILE A 185 14.29 -0.72 15.38
CA ILE A 185 14.50 0.60 14.79
C ILE A 185 15.99 0.73 14.49
N ILE A 186 16.32 0.85 13.21
CA ILE A 186 17.69 0.89 12.70
C ILE A 186 17.95 2.28 12.14
N HIS A 187 18.93 2.96 12.71
CA HIS A 187 19.42 4.24 12.20
C HIS A 187 20.77 4.03 11.52
N THR A 188 20.88 4.45 10.26
CA THR A 188 22.10 4.33 9.46
C THR A 188 22.54 5.70 8.92
N SER A 189 23.62 5.74 8.15
CA SER A 189 24.15 6.98 7.55
C SER A 189 23.11 7.72 6.72
N SER A 190 23.22 9.05 6.68
CA SER A 190 22.32 9.88 5.89
C SER A 190 22.58 9.73 4.40
N CYS A 191 21.58 10.05 3.58
CA CYS A 191 21.73 10.00 2.13
C CYS A 191 22.84 10.94 1.65
N GLU A 192 23.01 12.12 2.27
CA GLU A 192 24.09 13.06 2.01
C GLU A 192 25.47 12.46 2.31
N GLU A 193 25.63 11.80 3.46
CA GLU A 193 26.87 11.11 3.83
C GLU A 193 27.21 10.03 2.80
N ILE A 194 26.24 9.19 2.44
CA ILE A 194 26.43 8.10 1.50
C ILE A 194 26.77 8.64 0.10
N LYS A 195 26.06 9.70 -0.37
CA LYS A 195 26.38 10.39 -1.63
C LYS A 195 27.81 10.93 -1.63
N GLY A 196 28.29 11.45 -0.50
CA GLY A 196 29.67 11.91 -0.33
C GLY A 196 30.69 10.81 -0.65
N ILE A 197 30.46 9.59 -0.16
CA ILE A 197 31.34 8.44 -0.35
C ILE A 197 31.39 7.98 -1.82
N VAL A 198 30.27 8.07 -2.54
CA VAL A 198 30.17 7.56 -3.93
C VAL A 198 30.37 8.61 -5.02
N LYS A 199 30.51 9.91 -4.67
CA LYS A 199 30.56 11.02 -5.64
C LYS A 199 31.66 10.84 -6.71
N HIS A 200 32.80 10.25 -6.34
CA HIS A 200 33.92 10.01 -7.24
C HIS A 200 33.75 8.76 -8.13
N TYR A 201 32.76 7.91 -7.83
CA TYR A 201 32.51 6.65 -8.53
C TYR A 201 31.34 6.72 -9.52
N ARG A 202 30.80 7.92 -9.80
CA ARG A 202 29.70 8.15 -10.77
C ARG A 202 29.84 7.40 -12.11
N PRO A 203 31.03 7.23 -12.72
CA PRO A 203 31.17 6.49 -13.97
C PRO A 203 30.98 4.96 -13.84
N ARG A 204 31.09 4.42 -12.61
CA ARG A 204 31.09 2.96 -12.33
C ARG A 204 29.73 2.41 -11.90
N ILE A 205 28.66 3.16 -12.14
CA ILE A 205 27.30 2.71 -11.83
C ILE A 205 27.00 1.43 -12.64
N ILE A 206 26.67 0.37 -11.92
CA ILE A 206 26.46 -0.98 -12.47
C ILE A 206 25.04 -1.08 -13.04
N TYR A 207 24.91 -1.77 -14.17
CA TYR A 207 23.64 -2.01 -14.83
C TYR A 207 23.11 -3.40 -14.50
N ASN A 208 21.90 -3.44 -13.91
CA ASN A 208 20.83 -4.45 -13.93
C ASN A 208 21.17 -5.96 -13.99
N LEU A 209 22.36 -6.41 -13.58
CA LEU A 209 22.60 -7.84 -13.40
C LEU A 209 22.00 -8.27 -12.06
N PRO A 210 21.14 -9.31 -12.05
CA PRO A 210 20.69 -9.93 -10.81
C PRO A 210 21.89 -10.45 -10.03
N LYS A 211 21.84 -10.32 -8.71
CA LYS A 211 22.88 -10.87 -7.84
C LYS A 211 22.63 -12.36 -7.67
N ASP A 212 23.65 -13.17 -7.93
CA ASP A 212 23.63 -14.56 -7.48
C ASP A 212 23.93 -14.58 -5.97
N HIS A 213 22.91 -14.85 -5.16
CA HIS A 213 23.02 -14.85 -3.71
C HIS A 213 22.19 -16.00 -3.11
N PRO A 214 22.80 -16.88 -2.28
CA PRO A 214 22.16 -18.14 -1.86
C PRO A 214 20.95 -17.95 -0.94
N LYS A 215 20.80 -16.76 -0.34
CA LYS A 215 19.67 -16.42 0.53
C LYS A 215 18.54 -15.66 -0.18
N LEU A 216 18.63 -15.49 -1.49
CA LEU A 216 17.55 -14.87 -2.26
C LEU A 216 16.46 -15.90 -2.60
N ALA A 217 15.21 -15.50 -2.42
CA ALA A 217 14.04 -16.29 -2.81
C ALA A 217 12.92 -15.37 -3.29
N LYS A 218 12.02 -15.86 -4.14
CA LYS A 218 10.85 -15.06 -4.53
C LYS A 218 9.91 -14.94 -3.33
N ALA A 219 9.33 -13.76 -3.14
CA ALA A 219 8.29 -13.55 -2.13
C ALA A 219 7.10 -14.50 -2.33
N THR A 220 6.78 -14.86 -3.58
CA THR A 220 5.73 -15.82 -3.93
C THR A 220 6.00 -17.24 -3.43
N ASP A 221 7.25 -17.57 -3.15
CA ASP A 221 7.67 -18.90 -2.72
C ASP A 221 7.63 -19.01 -1.18
N PHE A 222 7.32 -17.92 -0.48
CA PHE A 222 7.14 -17.94 0.97
C PHE A 222 5.81 -18.64 1.29
N PRO A 223 5.83 -19.76 2.03
CA PRO A 223 4.64 -20.58 2.21
C PRO A 223 3.63 -19.88 3.13
N MET A 224 2.49 -19.49 2.57
CA MET A 224 1.36 -19.01 3.36
C MET A 224 0.69 -20.19 4.08
N LYS A 225 0.30 -19.97 5.34
CA LYS A 225 -0.36 -20.98 6.18
C LYS A 225 -1.86 -21.04 5.96
N TYR A 226 -2.50 -19.90 5.68
CA TYR A 226 -3.94 -19.82 5.45
C TYR A 226 -4.26 -19.45 4.01
N PRO A 227 -5.40 -19.93 3.48
CA PRO A 227 -5.89 -19.49 2.18
C PRO A 227 -6.17 -17.99 2.21
N PHE A 228 -5.97 -17.32 1.07
CA PHE A 228 -6.21 -15.89 0.95
C PHE A 228 -7.37 -15.58 0.01
N GLU A 229 -8.59 -15.78 0.50
CA GLU A 229 -9.82 -15.58 -0.25
C GLU A 229 -10.41 -14.18 -0.01
N TYR A 230 -9.67 -13.14 -0.39
CA TYR A 230 -10.01 -11.75 -0.02
C TYR A 230 -11.43 -11.33 -0.41
N LYS A 231 -11.93 -11.80 -1.57
CA LYS A 231 -13.30 -11.52 -2.00
C LYS A 231 -14.33 -12.06 -0.99
N ARG A 232 -14.11 -13.24 -0.41
CA ARG A 232 -15.01 -13.79 0.61
C ARG A 232 -15.00 -12.90 1.86
N TYR A 233 -13.82 -12.50 2.32
CA TYR A 233 -13.68 -11.64 3.51
C TYR A 233 -14.38 -10.30 3.32
N HIS A 234 -14.21 -9.72 2.14
CA HIS A 234 -14.90 -8.52 1.70
C HIS A 234 -16.43 -8.71 1.72
N ASP A 235 -16.94 -9.76 1.09
CA ASP A 235 -18.38 -9.98 0.95
C ASP A 235 -19.05 -10.26 2.30
N GLU A 236 -18.40 -11.02 3.19
CA GLU A 236 -18.84 -11.25 4.57
C GLU A 236 -18.94 -9.93 5.36
N LEU A 237 -17.91 -9.08 5.29
CA LEU A 237 -17.90 -7.78 5.96
C LEU A 237 -18.97 -6.85 5.38
N ARG A 238 -19.09 -6.79 4.06
CA ARG A 238 -20.11 -5.99 3.37
C ARG A 238 -21.51 -6.38 3.82
N ASN A 239 -21.82 -7.67 3.86
CA ASN A 239 -23.13 -8.16 4.27
C ASN A 239 -23.42 -7.83 5.75
N ARG A 240 -22.40 -7.91 6.62
CA ARG A 240 -22.53 -7.50 8.02
C ARG A 240 -22.85 -6.01 8.14
N ILE A 241 -22.15 -5.14 7.40
CA ILE A 241 -22.40 -3.70 7.42
C ILE A 241 -23.82 -3.40 6.93
N PHE A 242 -24.30 -4.04 5.86
CA PHE A 242 -25.69 -3.89 5.42
C PHE A 242 -26.70 -4.27 6.49
N ASN A 243 -26.46 -5.33 7.24
CA ASN A 243 -27.33 -5.73 8.34
C ASN A 243 -27.35 -4.68 9.47
N GLU A 244 -26.23 -4.03 9.77
CA GLU A 244 -26.17 -2.96 10.77
C GLU A 244 -26.89 -1.70 10.30
N ILE A 245 -26.71 -1.28 9.04
CA ILE A 245 -27.45 -0.16 8.43
C ILE A 245 -28.96 -0.41 8.49
N ALA A 246 -29.40 -1.64 8.22
CA ALA A 246 -30.81 -2.00 8.25
C ALA A 246 -31.41 -1.96 9.68
N LYS A 247 -30.61 -2.23 10.72
CA LYS A 247 -31.04 -2.19 12.12
C LYS A 247 -31.05 -0.79 12.72
N LYS A 248 -30.06 0.03 12.36
CA LYS A 248 -29.83 1.35 12.95
C LYS A 248 -29.69 2.40 11.84
N PRO A 249 -30.80 3.08 11.46
CA PRO A 249 -30.75 4.19 10.52
C PRO A 249 -29.92 5.37 11.07
N GLY A 250 -29.32 6.14 10.16
CA GLY A 250 -28.46 7.29 10.48
C GLY A 250 -27.00 6.91 10.69
N HIS A 251 -26.21 7.82 11.26
CA HIS A 251 -24.77 7.64 11.40
C HIS A 251 -24.42 6.42 12.27
N ILE A 252 -23.59 5.54 11.72
CA ILE A 252 -23.08 4.35 12.41
C ILE A 252 -21.57 4.21 12.21
N HIS A 253 -20.93 3.50 13.13
CA HIS A 253 -19.53 3.13 13.02
C HIS A 253 -19.35 1.65 13.39
N PRO A 254 -19.70 0.72 12.49
CA PRO A 254 -19.71 -0.71 12.80
C PRO A 254 -18.33 -1.19 13.24
N GLU A 255 -18.29 -2.00 14.28
CA GLU A 255 -17.04 -2.65 14.69
C GLU A 255 -16.64 -3.74 13.69
N ILE A 256 -15.40 -3.68 13.23
CA ILE A 256 -14.83 -4.71 12.36
C ILE A 256 -14.34 -5.88 13.23
N THR A 257 -15.26 -6.79 13.51
CA THR A 257 -14.99 -8.02 14.26
C THR A 257 -14.42 -9.12 13.37
N GLY A 258 -13.59 -9.97 13.96
CA GLY A 258 -12.96 -11.12 13.28
C GLY A 258 -11.70 -10.78 12.50
N VAL A 259 -10.79 -11.75 12.42
CA VAL A 259 -9.45 -11.54 11.85
C VAL A 259 -9.51 -11.18 10.36
N THR A 260 -10.35 -11.86 9.58
CA THR A 260 -10.50 -11.65 8.14
C THR A 260 -11.12 -10.29 7.79
N GLY A 261 -12.09 -9.82 8.59
CA GLY A 261 -12.69 -8.49 8.42
C GLY A 261 -11.66 -7.37 8.58
N GLN A 262 -10.73 -7.51 9.52
CA GLN A 262 -9.66 -6.53 9.74
C GLN A 262 -8.62 -6.48 8.61
N LEU A 263 -8.65 -7.42 7.67
CA LEU A 263 -7.81 -7.41 6.48
C LEU A 263 -8.45 -6.61 5.33
N VAL A 264 -9.75 -6.32 5.40
CA VAL A 264 -10.44 -5.60 4.34
C VAL A 264 -10.10 -4.11 4.44
N LYS A 265 -9.53 -3.54 3.36
CA LYS A 265 -9.22 -2.09 3.30
C LYS A 265 -10.34 -1.25 2.72
N LYS A 266 -11.26 -1.87 2.00
CA LYS A 266 -12.32 -1.18 1.27
C LYS A 266 -13.53 -2.08 1.12
N VAL A 267 -14.71 -1.52 1.31
CA VAL A 267 -15.98 -2.21 1.12
C VAL A 267 -16.68 -1.62 -0.10
N LEU A 268 -16.90 -2.44 -1.12
CA LEU A 268 -17.66 -2.12 -2.33
C LEU A 268 -19.10 -2.58 -2.13
N TYR A 269 -20.01 -1.65 -1.84
CA TYR A 269 -21.40 -1.97 -1.53
C TYR A 269 -22.17 -2.46 -2.75
N GLY A 270 -21.88 -1.90 -3.92
CA GLY A 270 -22.47 -2.32 -5.18
C GLY A 270 -22.59 -1.21 -6.22
N GLY A 271 -22.98 -1.59 -7.43
CA GLY A 271 -23.29 -0.66 -8.51
C GLY A 271 -24.65 -0.01 -8.29
N LEU A 272 -24.79 1.27 -8.64
CA LEU A 272 -26.02 2.03 -8.47
C LEU A 272 -26.97 1.84 -9.67
N PHE A 273 -28.26 1.62 -9.40
CA PHE A 273 -29.31 1.77 -10.40
C PHE A 273 -29.56 3.25 -10.72
N PRO A 274 -30.15 3.60 -11.88
CA PRO A 274 -30.40 4.99 -12.26
C PRO A 274 -31.10 5.86 -11.20
N PRO A 275 -32.17 5.40 -10.50
CA PRO A 275 -32.81 6.21 -9.46
C PRO A 275 -31.91 6.50 -8.25
N ALA A 276 -30.94 5.62 -7.97
CA ALA A 276 -29.95 5.84 -6.92
C ALA A 276 -28.91 6.89 -7.34
N ILE A 277 -28.56 6.93 -8.63
CA ILE A 277 -27.64 7.94 -9.19
C ILE A 277 -28.30 9.32 -9.12
N GLU A 278 -29.59 9.42 -9.50
CA GLU A 278 -30.40 10.64 -9.36
C GLU A 278 -30.36 11.14 -7.91
N SER A 279 -30.67 10.26 -6.94
CA SER A 279 -30.64 10.60 -5.52
C SER A 279 -29.27 11.12 -5.03
N VAL A 280 -28.18 10.57 -5.55
CA VAL A 280 -26.82 11.05 -5.23
C VAL A 280 -26.57 12.43 -5.84
N CYS A 281 -26.91 12.63 -7.11
CA CYS A 281 -26.74 13.90 -7.80
C CYS A 281 -27.54 15.03 -7.13
N ASP A 282 -28.76 14.75 -6.69
CA ASP A 282 -29.67 15.75 -6.14
C ASP A 282 -29.34 16.11 -4.69
N LYS A 283 -29.06 15.10 -3.85
CA LYS A 283 -28.86 15.32 -2.40
C LYS A 283 -27.43 15.63 -2.00
N TYR A 284 -26.46 14.98 -2.64
CA TYR A 284 -25.04 15.10 -2.28
C TYR A 284 -24.26 15.88 -3.33
N GLY A 285 -24.63 15.78 -4.60
CA GLY A 285 -23.91 16.44 -5.69
C GLY A 285 -22.62 15.73 -6.07
N LEU A 286 -22.27 15.84 -7.35
CA LEU A 286 -21.05 15.29 -7.93
C LEU A 286 -20.32 16.38 -8.71
N SER A 287 -19.00 16.50 -8.56
CA SER A 287 -18.18 17.41 -9.37
C SER A 287 -16.89 16.75 -9.85
N VAL A 288 -16.65 16.79 -11.16
CA VAL A 288 -15.45 16.25 -11.79
C VAL A 288 -14.66 17.37 -12.42
N ARG A 289 -13.44 17.59 -11.91
CA ARG A 289 -12.54 18.68 -12.35
C ARG A 289 -13.24 20.05 -12.34
N GLY A 290 -13.94 20.34 -11.25
CA GLY A 290 -14.66 21.60 -11.03
C GLY A 290 -16.01 21.73 -11.74
N LYS A 291 -16.41 20.77 -12.58
CA LYS A 291 -17.71 20.79 -13.27
C LYS A 291 -18.72 19.92 -12.54
N LYS A 292 -19.88 20.49 -12.18
CA LYS A 292 -21.00 19.73 -11.62
C LYS A 292 -21.50 18.71 -12.65
N VAL A 293 -21.78 17.49 -12.20
CA VAL A 293 -22.41 16.45 -13.00
C VAL A 293 -23.87 16.39 -12.60
N ALA A 294 -24.74 16.90 -13.46
CA ALA A 294 -26.18 16.78 -13.29
C ALA A 294 -26.65 15.36 -13.66
N TYR A 295 -27.81 14.94 -13.18
CA TYR A 295 -28.33 13.59 -13.45
C TYR A 295 -28.57 13.34 -14.94
N GLU A 296 -29.09 14.35 -15.65
CA GLU A 296 -29.37 14.31 -17.09
C GLU A 296 -28.08 14.11 -17.91
N ASP A 297 -26.97 14.65 -17.41
CA ASP A 297 -25.66 14.53 -18.02
C ASP A 297 -24.92 13.25 -17.64
N PHE A 298 -25.35 12.56 -16.58
CA PHE A 298 -24.62 11.45 -16.01
C PHE A 298 -24.39 10.35 -17.05
N PHE A 299 -25.45 9.87 -17.69
CA PHE A 299 -25.36 8.76 -18.64
C PHE A 299 -24.70 9.14 -19.96
N ARG A 300 -24.54 10.44 -20.24
CA ARG A 300 -23.71 10.91 -21.36
C ARG A 300 -22.22 10.76 -21.05
N LEU A 301 -21.83 11.01 -19.80
CA LEU A 301 -20.43 11.05 -19.36
C LEU A 301 -19.92 9.71 -18.79
N TYR A 302 -20.79 8.98 -18.12
CA TYR A 302 -20.47 7.80 -17.33
C TYR A 302 -21.40 6.63 -17.66
N SER A 303 -20.89 5.40 -17.54
CA SER A 303 -21.69 4.19 -17.77
C SER A 303 -22.11 3.49 -16.47
N LYS A 304 -21.47 3.80 -15.35
CA LYS A 304 -21.68 3.12 -14.07
C LYS A 304 -21.20 3.96 -12.90
N ALA A 305 -21.90 3.88 -11.76
CA ALA A 305 -21.44 4.36 -10.46
C ALA A 305 -21.38 3.19 -9.47
N ILE A 306 -20.37 3.16 -8.60
CA ILE A 306 -20.22 2.17 -7.52
C ILE A 306 -19.95 2.93 -6.23
N ILE A 307 -20.74 2.67 -5.19
CA ILE A 307 -20.51 3.25 -3.85
C ILE A 307 -19.63 2.32 -3.00
N ALA A 308 -18.72 2.91 -2.24
CA ALA A 308 -17.74 2.22 -1.43
C ALA A 308 -17.36 3.02 -0.18
N THR A 309 -16.70 2.37 0.78
CA THR A 309 -16.00 3.04 1.88
C THR A 309 -14.56 2.54 1.99
N ASP A 310 -13.62 3.44 2.31
CA ASP A 310 -12.27 3.09 2.74
C ASP A 310 -12.24 2.81 4.25
N LEU A 311 -11.54 1.74 4.65
CA LEU A 311 -11.43 1.28 6.04
C LEU A 311 -10.04 1.62 6.61
N PRO A 312 -9.93 1.83 7.94
CA PRO A 312 -10.94 1.60 8.97
C PRO A 312 -11.92 2.76 9.21
N GLY A 313 -11.68 3.94 8.64
CA GLY A 313 -12.45 5.16 8.93
C GLY A 313 -13.83 5.28 8.27
N TYR A 314 -14.23 4.29 7.47
CA TYR A 314 -15.46 4.31 6.68
C TYR A 314 -15.60 5.54 5.76
N GLU A 315 -14.50 6.02 5.18
CA GLU A 315 -14.51 7.19 4.30
C GLU A 315 -15.29 6.91 3.01
N LEU A 316 -16.37 7.65 2.76
CA LEU A 316 -17.23 7.44 1.60
C LEU A 316 -16.57 7.81 0.28
N ILE A 317 -16.75 6.90 -0.68
CA ILE A 317 -16.17 6.98 -2.02
C ILE A 317 -17.22 6.56 -3.05
N ILE A 318 -17.21 7.24 -4.20
CA ILE A 318 -17.95 6.81 -5.38
C ILE A 318 -16.98 6.61 -6.55
N TYR A 319 -17.09 5.50 -7.26
CA TYR A 319 -16.34 5.25 -8.49
C TYR A 319 -17.24 5.44 -9.71
N LEU A 320 -16.87 6.35 -10.61
CA LEU A 320 -17.62 6.62 -11.85
C LEU A 320 -16.87 6.06 -13.07
N ARG A 321 -17.50 5.15 -13.83
CA ARG A 321 -16.89 4.56 -15.04
C ARG A 321 -17.00 5.56 -16.20
N SER A 322 -15.88 6.15 -16.59
CA SER A 322 -15.83 7.14 -17.69
C SER A 322 -16.16 6.51 -19.04
N LYS A 323 -17.03 7.15 -19.84
CA LYS A 323 -17.25 6.76 -21.25
C LYS A 323 -16.16 7.31 -22.18
N GLN A 324 -15.47 8.38 -21.79
CA GLN A 324 -14.43 9.02 -22.61
C GLN A 324 -13.10 8.26 -22.55
N LYS A 325 -12.76 7.70 -21.39
CA LYS A 325 -11.52 6.97 -21.17
C LYS A 325 -11.79 5.66 -20.45
N LYS A 326 -10.95 4.65 -20.68
CA LYS A 326 -11.05 3.35 -20.00
C LYS A 326 -10.50 3.43 -18.57
N GLU A 327 -11.18 4.18 -17.71
CA GLU A 327 -10.82 4.40 -16.31
C GLU A 327 -12.06 4.57 -15.43
N TYR A 328 -11.87 4.49 -14.11
CA TYR A 328 -12.84 4.96 -13.12
C TYR A 328 -12.35 6.26 -12.49
N HIS A 329 -13.23 7.23 -12.32
CA HIS A 329 -12.97 8.39 -11.48
C HIS A 329 -13.30 8.04 -10.03
N LYS A 330 -12.30 8.12 -9.13
CA LYS A 330 -12.52 8.03 -7.69
C LYS A 330 -13.00 9.39 -7.20
N MET A 331 -14.19 9.40 -6.61
CA MET A 331 -14.81 10.56 -5.99
C MET A 331 -14.70 10.42 -4.48
N ILE A 332 -14.31 11.49 -3.79
CA ILE A 332 -14.25 11.56 -2.32
C ILE A 332 -15.23 12.60 -1.82
N GLN A 333 -15.77 12.39 -0.64
CA GLN A 333 -16.66 13.36 0.00
C GLN A 333 -15.86 14.53 0.59
N THR A 334 -16.33 15.76 0.36
CA THR A 334 -15.84 16.97 1.02
C THR A 334 -16.63 17.26 2.30
N LYS A 335 -16.15 18.20 3.12
CA LYS A 335 -16.74 18.53 4.42
C LYS A 335 -18.20 19.01 4.35
N ASP A 336 -18.60 19.57 3.20
CA ASP A 336 -19.96 19.99 2.88
C ASP A 336 -20.86 18.84 2.36
N GLY A 337 -20.37 17.59 2.40
CA GLY A 337 -21.09 16.40 1.96
C GLY A 337 -21.02 16.14 0.44
N HIS A 338 -20.45 17.06 -0.34
CA HIS A 338 -20.35 16.97 -1.80
C HIS A 338 -19.27 15.98 -2.26
N PHE A 339 -19.48 15.28 -3.39
CA PHE A 339 -18.45 14.38 -3.94
C PHE A 339 -17.61 15.05 -5.04
N ARG A 340 -16.30 15.15 -4.82
CA ARG A 340 -15.35 15.69 -5.81
C ARG A 340 -14.39 14.63 -6.34
N PHE A 341 -13.97 14.81 -7.58
CA PHE A 341 -12.92 14.00 -8.19
C PHE A 341 -11.60 14.11 -7.40
N GLU A 342 -11.03 12.97 -7.04
CA GLU A 342 -9.68 12.86 -6.46
C GLU A 342 -8.68 12.43 -7.53
N ARG A 343 -8.87 11.23 -8.09
CA ARG A 343 -7.89 10.61 -9.01
C ARG A 343 -8.53 9.57 -9.94
N PRO A 344 -7.90 9.25 -11.08
CA PRO A 344 -8.34 8.15 -11.92
C PRO A 344 -7.82 6.81 -11.40
N THR A 345 -8.60 5.74 -11.61
CA THR A 345 -8.20 4.34 -11.46
C THR A 345 -8.01 3.74 -12.86
N PRO A 346 -6.77 3.44 -13.27
CA PRO A 346 -6.45 3.05 -14.64
C PRO A 346 -6.86 1.59 -14.94
N PRO A 347 -6.96 1.18 -16.23
CA PRO A 347 -7.43 -0.16 -16.60
C PRO A 347 -6.40 -1.27 -16.36
N ARG A 348 -5.16 -0.90 -16.01
CA ARG A 348 -4.02 -1.81 -15.85
C ARG A 348 -3.84 -2.29 -14.40
N VAL A 349 -4.77 -2.00 -13.49
CA VAL A 349 -4.72 -2.49 -12.11
C VAL A 349 -5.82 -3.51 -11.86
N GLY A 350 -5.56 -4.52 -11.03
CA GLY A 350 -6.54 -5.60 -10.77
C GLY A 350 -7.85 -5.06 -10.18
N PHE A 351 -7.75 -4.02 -9.35
CA PHE A 351 -8.90 -3.35 -8.76
C PHE A 351 -9.86 -2.77 -9.81
N PHE A 352 -9.36 -2.32 -10.96
CA PHE A 352 -10.21 -1.88 -12.07
C PHE A 352 -11.08 -3.02 -12.58
N LEU A 353 -10.52 -4.22 -12.75
CA LEU A 353 -11.28 -5.40 -13.18
C LEU A 353 -12.33 -5.80 -12.14
N TRP A 354 -12.04 -5.63 -10.85
CA TRP A 354 -13.02 -5.84 -9.81
C TRP A 354 -14.18 -4.84 -9.92
N LEU A 355 -13.90 -3.55 -10.10
CA LEU A 355 -14.94 -2.55 -10.36
C LEU A 355 -15.74 -2.88 -11.63
N GLU A 356 -15.10 -3.32 -12.72
CA GLU A 356 -15.80 -3.74 -13.94
C GLU A 356 -16.76 -4.91 -13.68
N SER A 357 -16.37 -5.88 -12.84
CA SER A 357 -17.21 -7.04 -12.53
C SER A 357 -18.48 -6.74 -11.73
N ILE A 358 -18.55 -5.57 -11.09
CA ILE A 358 -19.71 -5.17 -10.29
C ILE A 358 -20.85 -4.71 -11.21
N GLN A 359 -21.98 -5.39 -11.10
CA GLN A 359 -23.24 -5.00 -11.75
C GLN A 359 -24.03 -4.00 -10.88
N PRO A 360 -24.97 -3.26 -11.48
CA PRO A 360 -25.96 -2.50 -10.71
C PRO A 360 -26.77 -3.44 -9.81
N THR A 361 -26.73 -3.19 -8.50
CA THR A 361 -27.43 -3.99 -7.49
C THR A 361 -28.08 -3.13 -6.40
N LEU A 362 -27.79 -1.82 -6.35
CA LEU A 362 -28.27 -0.93 -5.30
C LEU A 362 -29.33 0.05 -5.83
N GLY A 363 -30.54 -0.05 -5.28
CA GLY A 363 -31.61 0.93 -5.48
C GLY A 363 -31.49 2.12 -4.52
N ALA A 364 -32.27 3.17 -4.77
CA ALA A 364 -32.15 4.46 -4.07
C ALA A 364 -32.19 4.34 -2.54
N ARG A 365 -33.10 3.53 -1.98
CA ARG A 365 -33.20 3.35 -0.52
C ARG A 365 -31.92 2.78 0.11
N ALA A 366 -31.35 1.73 -0.48
CA ALA A 366 -30.13 1.11 0.04
C ALA A 366 -28.92 2.06 -0.11
N THR A 367 -28.84 2.78 -1.23
CA THR A 367 -27.80 3.77 -1.47
C THR A 367 -27.86 4.91 -0.46
N LEU A 368 -29.04 5.48 -0.21
CA LEU A 368 -29.22 6.51 0.81
C LEU A 368 -28.90 5.99 2.21
N GLY A 369 -29.27 4.76 2.55
CA GLY A 369 -28.90 4.16 3.84
C GLY A 369 -27.37 4.08 4.05
N VAL A 370 -26.61 3.73 3.01
CA VAL A 370 -25.13 3.73 3.07
C VAL A 370 -24.58 5.16 3.19
N LEU A 371 -25.16 6.12 2.46
CA LEU A 371 -24.73 7.52 2.51
C LEU A 371 -25.05 8.15 3.87
N ASP A 372 -26.24 7.93 4.43
CA ASP A 372 -26.65 8.42 5.75
C ASP A 372 -25.80 7.80 6.86
N ALA A 373 -25.40 6.54 6.71
CA ALA A 373 -24.53 5.84 7.67
C ALA A 373 -23.14 6.48 7.79
N PHE A 374 -22.55 6.90 6.68
CA PHE A 374 -21.12 7.19 6.59
C PHE A 374 -20.77 8.58 6.05
N SER A 375 -21.76 9.43 5.77
CA SER A 375 -21.48 10.79 5.34
C SER A 375 -20.75 11.58 6.41
N ILE A 376 -19.89 12.50 5.97
CA ILE A 376 -19.36 13.52 6.85
C ILE A 376 -20.56 14.40 7.26
N ALA A 377 -20.95 14.34 8.53
CA ALA A 377 -21.97 15.23 9.05
C ALA A 377 -21.46 16.68 8.90
N PRO A 378 -22.27 17.64 8.42
CA PRO A 378 -21.92 19.04 8.56
C PRO A 378 -21.81 19.31 10.07
N GLU A 379 -20.62 19.71 10.54
CA GLU A 379 -20.49 20.29 11.87
C GLU A 379 -21.49 21.45 11.92
N HIS A 380 -22.51 21.34 12.77
CA HIS A 380 -23.41 22.46 13.04
C HIS A 380 -22.55 23.59 13.62
N SER A 381 -22.28 24.59 12.76
CA SER A 381 -21.73 25.89 13.12
C SER A 381 -22.67 26.66 14.01
#